data_AF-A0AAV4WUN9-F1
#
_entry.id   AF-A0AAV4WUN9-F1
#
_cell.length_a   1.000
_cell.length_b   1.000
_cell.length_c   1.000
_cell.angle_alpha   90.00
_cell.angle_beta   90.00
_cell.angle_gamma   90.00
#
_symmetry.space_group_name_H-M   'P 1'
#
loop_
_entity.id
_entity.type
_entity.pdbx_description
1 polymer ?
#
loop_
_entity_poly.entity_id
_entity_poly.type
_entity_poly.pdbx_seq_one_letter_code
_entity_poly.pdbx_strand_id
1 'polypeptide(L)'
;MVKKEDDEEGWLTIDLVTLLKKMGRKEIEFKENCRKYLKLCERMLDQNSSQANLDFNYYNNPNDEFTPNVGTLLPLWRLSLKDVNKMPVTTLNWNQTYTDLFAVGFRMMRKEGEEEDEQEEDDLGLVREAGCLCVLSLKSPSYPEKILPSLWG
;
A
#
# COMPACT_ATOMS: atom_id res chain seq x y z
N MET A 1 -30.13 30.39 7.10
CA MET A 1 -29.86 28.98 6.76
C MET A 1 -28.38 28.84 6.49
N VAL A 2 -27.59 28.50 7.51
CA VAL A 2 -26.17 28.20 7.35
C VAL A 2 -26.11 26.77 6.82
N LYS A 3 -25.57 26.61 5.61
CA LYS A 3 -25.30 25.30 5.03
C LYS A 3 -24.31 24.59 5.95
N LYS A 4 -24.72 23.44 6.51
CA LYS A 4 -23.76 22.44 6.99
C LYS A 4 -23.07 21.92 5.73
N GLU A 5 -21.89 22.42 5.44
CA GLU A 5 -21.00 21.75 4.51
C GLU A 5 -20.48 20.49 5.20
N ASP A 6 -20.51 19.41 4.44
CA ASP A 6 -20.23 18.06 4.88
C ASP A 6 -18.78 17.94 5.38
N ASP A 7 -18.60 18.07 6.70
CA ASP A 7 -17.37 17.74 7.43
C ASP A 7 -17.03 16.24 7.39
N GLU A 8 -17.68 15.43 6.53
CA GLU A 8 -17.59 13.96 6.54
C GLU A 8 -16.24 13.41 6.06
N GLU A 9 -15.48 14.15 5.26
CA GLU A 9 -14.19 13.68 4.73
C GLU A 9 -12.99 14.01 5.63
N GLY A 10 -13.15 14.92 6.60
CA GLY A 10 -12.05 15.41 7.43
C GLY A 10 -11.52 14.40 8.44
N TRP A 11 -12.27 13.33 8.75
CA TRP A 11 -11.90 12.42 9.85
C TRP A 11 -10.86 11.40 9.42
N LEU A 12 -10.78 11.11 8.12
CA LEU A 12 -9.84 10.13 7.55
C LEU A 12 -8.40 10.65 7.48
N THR A 13 -8.22 11.97 7.53
CA THR A 13 -6.90 12.64 7.46
C THR A 13 -6.40 13.14 8.81
N ILE A 14 -7.21 13.06 9.87
CA ILE A 14 -6.86 13.51 11.21
C ILE A 14 -6.25 12.35 12.00
N ASP A 15 -5.10 12.59 12.63
CA ASP A 15 -4.47 11.63 13.56
C ASP A 15 -5.47 11.18 14.63
N LEU A 16 -5.49 9.86 14.91
CA LEU A 16 -6.37 9.21 15.87
C LEU A 16 -6.36 9.93 17.22
N VAL A 17 -5.18 10.41 17.66
CA VAL A 17 -5.02 11.18 18.91
C VAL A 17 -5.81 12.48 18.86
N THR A 18 -5.77 13.18 17.73
CA THR A 18 -6.47 14.46 17.52
C THR A 18 -7.98 14.24 17.47
N LEU A 19 -8.43 13.17 16.83
CA LEU A 19 -9.85 12.79 16.76
C LEU A 19 -10.40 12.41 18.14
N LEU A 20 -9.64 11.64 18.93
CA LEU A 20 -10.00 11.26 20.29
C LEU A 20 -10.07 12.47 21.24
N LYS A 21 -9.15 13.44 21.07
CA LYS A 21 -9.18 14.73 21.78
C LYS A 21 -10.44 15.53 21.42
N LYS A 22 -10.82 15.61 20.14
CA LYS A 22 -12.07 16.26 19.70
C LYS A 22 -13.32 15.61 20.31
N MET A 23 -13.30 14.29 20.54
CA MET A 23 -14.39 13.56 21.19
C MET A 23 -14.42 13.68 22.73
N GLY A 24 -13.58 14.53 23.33
CA GLY A 24 -13.57 14.78 24.78
C GLY A 24 -13.09 13.60 25.62
N ARG A 25 -12.41 12.61 25.01
CA ARG A 25 -11.82 11.48 25.73
C ARG A 25 -10.54 11.93 26.44
N LYS A 26 -10.29 11.42 27.65
CA LYS A 26 -9.01 11.59 28.35
C LYS A 26 -7.86 11.09 27.47
N GLU A 27 -6.68 11.68 27.65
CA GLU A 27 -5.46 11.33 26.92
C GLU A 27 -5.23 9.81 26.94
N ILE A 28 -5.26 9.19 25.75
CA ILE A 28 -5.07 7.75 25.59
C ILE A 28 -3.58 7.50 25.49
N GLU A 29 -3.03 6.84 26.49
CA GLU A 29 -1.65 6.36 26.47
C GLU A 29 -1.58 5.10 25.61
N PHE A 30 -1.01 5.22 24.41
CA PHE A 30 -0.76 4.06 23.55
C PHE A 30 0.43 3.28 24.10
N LYS A 31 0.15 2.19 24.80
CA LYS A 31 1.18 1.21 25.16
C LYS A 31 1.73 0.55 23.89
N GLU A 32 2.96 0.09 23.94
CA GLU A 32 3.69 -0.47 22.80
C GLU A 32 2.94 -1.64 22.11
N ASN A 33 2.15 -2.41 22.88
CA ASN A 33 1.32 -3.49 22.35
C ASN A 33 0.07 -3.02 21.59
N CYS A 34 -0.43 -1.81 21.82
CA CYS A 34 -1.62 -1.28 21.14
C CYS A 34 -1.42 -1.24 19.62
N ARG A 35 -0.20 -0.94 19.16
CA ARG A 35 0.12 -0.95 17.72
C ARG A 35 -0.07 -2.32 17.08
N LYS A 36 0.29 -3.41 17.78
CA LYS A 36 0.11 -4.78 17.28
C LYS A 36 -1.38 -5.12 17.14
N TYR A 37 -2.20 -4.72 18.12
CA TYR A 37 -3.64 -4.95 18.07
C TYR A 37 -4.32 -4.13 16.98
N LEU A 38 -3.94 -2.85 16.81
CA LEU A 38 -4.48 -2.01 15.74
C LEU A 38 -4.17 -2.57 14.34
N LYS A 39 -2.92 -3.02 14.12
CA LYS A 39 -2.56 -3.71 12.86
C LYS A 39 -3.37 -4.98 12.62
N LEU A 40 -3.68 -5.73 13.68
CA LEU A 40 -4.53 -6.92 13.56
C LEU A 40 -5.98 -6.54 13.21
N CYS A 41 -6.52 -5.49 13.84
CA CYS A 41 -7.85 -4.98 13.51
C CYS A 41 -7.93 -4.47 12.07
N GLU A 42 -6.90 -3.77 11.59
CA GLU A 42 -6.80 -3.32 10.20
C GLU A 42 -6.86 -4.50 9.22
N ARG A 43 -6.09 -5.56 9.47
CA ARG A 43 -6.17 -6.81 8.69
C ARG A 43 -7.56 -7.45 8.70
N MET A 44 -8.25 -7.44 9.85
CA MET A 44 -9.62 -7.96 9.95
C MET A 44 -10.60 -7.14 9.10
N LEU A 45 -10.44 -5.81 9.09
CA LEU A 45 -11.26 -4.92 8.27
C LEU A 45 -11.01 -5.14 6.77
N ASP A 46 -9.74 -5.21 6.37
CA ASP A 46 -9.34 -5.52 4.99
C ASP A 46 -9.90 -6.86 4.52
N GLN A 47 -9.82 -7.89 5.37
CA GLN A 47 -10.37 -9.20 5.07
C GLN A 47 -11.89 -9.15 4.83
N ASN A 48 -12.62 -8.41 5.68
CA ASN A 48 -14.08 -8.28 5.57
C ASN A 48 -14.50 -7.41 4.38
N SER A 49 -13.65 -6.49 3.94
CA SER A 49 -13.94 -5.61 2.81
C SER A 49 -13.63 -6.24 1.45
N SER A 50 -12.82 -7.31 1.41
CA SER A 50 -12.28 -7.85 0.15
C SER A 50 -12.88 -9.20 -0.23
N GLN A 51 -13.66 -9.22 -1.31
CA GLN A 51 -14.19 -10.45 -1.91
C GLN A 51 -13.09 -11.31 -2.58
N ALA A 52 -11.98 -10.68 -2.99
CA ALA A 52 -10.86 -11.34 -3.67
C ALA A 52 -10.27 -12.53 -2.87
N ASN A 53 -10.35 -12.49 -1.53
CA ASN A 53 -9.87 -13.59 -0.68
C ASN A 53 -10.70 -14.87 -0.81
N LEU A 54 -12.01 -14.73 -1.04
CA LEU A 54 -12.91 -15.86 -1.28
C LEU A 54 -12.67 -16.41 -2.68
N ASP A 55 -12.60 -15.52 -3.67
CA ASP A 55 -12.37 -15.93 -5.05
C ASP A 55 -11.02 -16.63 -5.21
N PHE A 56 -9.96 -16.16 -4.56
CA PHE A 56 -8.64 -16.79 -4.59
C PHE A 56 -8.63 -18.26 -4.15
N ASN A 57 -9.42 -18.61 -3.13
CA ASN A 57 -9.41 -19.97 -2.57
C ASN A 57 -10.48 -20.89 -3.16
N TYR A 58 -11.59 -20.32 -3.63
CA TYR A 58 -12.80 -21.10 -3.91
C TYR A 58 -13.42 -20.87 -5.28
N TYR A 59 -12.99 -19.84 -6.03
CA TYR A 59 -13.54 -19.61 -7.36
C TYR A 59 -12.89 -20.53 -8.39
N ASN A 60 -13.72 -21.27 -9.12
CA ASN A 60 -13.35 -21.96 -10.34
C ASN A 60 -14.19 -21.38 -11.49
N ASN A 61 -13.56 -21.08 -12.62
CA ASN A 61 -14.25 -20.53 -13.77
C ASN A 61 -15.09 -21.62 -14.47
N PRO A 62 -16.42 -21.52 -14.49
CA PRO A 62 -17.27 -22.53 -15.14
C PRO A 62 -17.07 -22.61 -16.65
N ASN A 63 -16.58 -21.53 -17.28
CA ASN A 63 -16.37 -21.49 -18.73
C ASN A 63 -15.19 -22.35 -19.20
N ASP A 64 -14.30 -22.73 -18.29
CA ASP A 64 -13.13 -23.56 -18.64
C ASP A 64 -13.55 -24.95 -19.14
N GLU A 65 -14.74 -25.44 -18.74
CA GLU A 65 -15.32 -26.70 -19.23
C GLU A 65 -15.69 -26.65 -20.72
N PHE A 66 -16.03 -25.46 -21.24
CA PHE A 66 -16.52 -25.28 -22.61
C PHE A 66 -15.44 -24.76 -23.57
N THR A 67 -14.32 -24.27 -23.04
CA THR A 67 -13.26 -23.60 -23.81
C THR A 67 -11.86 -24.14 -23.48
N PRO A 68 -11.57 -25.43 -23.79
CA PRO A 68 -10.39 -26.14 -23.27
C PRO A 68 -9.03 -25.56 -23.70
N ASN A 69 -8.99 -24.67 -24.69
CA ASN A 69 -7.76 -24.05 -25.21
C ASN A 69 -7.71 -22.53 -25.00
N VAL A 70 -8.69 -21.95 -24.29
CA VAL A 70 -8.76 -20.51 -24.02
C VAL A 70 -8.93 -20.30 -22.52
N GLY A 71 -7.90 -19.75 -21.88
CA GLY A 71 -7.95 -19.38 -20.47
C GLY A 71 -8.42 -17.95 -20.26
N THR A 72 -9.08 -17.69 -19.14
CA THR A 72 -9.42 -16.32 -18.68
C THR A 72 -8.70 -16.03 -17.37
N LEU A 73 -8.16 -14.82 -17.22
CA LEU A 73 -7.57 -14.36 -15.97
C LEU A 73 -8.57 -13.52 -15.19
N LEU A 74 -8.86 -13.92 -13.94
CA LEU A 74 -9.64 -13.12 -13.00
C LEU A 74 -8.68 -12.20 -12.22
N PRO A 75 -8.72 -10.87 -12.39
CA PRO A 75 -7.96 -9.97 -11.55
C PRO A 75 -8.52 -9.96 -10.12
N LEU A 76 -7.67 -10.25 -9.13
CA LEU A 76 -8.05 -10.35 -7.72
C LEU A 76 -7.76 -9.06 -6.95
N TRP A 77 -6.51 -8.81 -6.60
CA TRP A 77 -6.11 -7.65 -5.81
C TRP A 77 -5.53 -6.54 -6.69
N ARG A 78 -5.83 -5.29 -6.32
CA ARG A 78 -5.14 -4.10 -6.81
C ARG A 78 -4.42 -3.46 -5.64
N LEU A 79 -3.09 -3.49 -5.66
CA LEU A 79 -2.25 -2.95 -4.61
C LEU A 79 -1.73 -1.60 -5.07
N SER A 80 -2.38 -0.53 -4.61
CA SER A 80 -2.03 0.85 -4.95
C SER A 80 -1.59 1.60 -3.71
N LEU A 81 -0.37 2.09 -3.75
CA LEU A 81 0.24 2.89 -2.69
C LEU A 81 0.28 4.34 -3.15
N LYS A 82 -0.34 5.26 -2.38
CA LYS A 82 -0.44 6.68 -2.75
C LYS A 82 0.95 7.31 -2.98
N ASP A 83 1.92 6.95 -2.14
CA ASP A 83 3.25 7.57 -2.12
C ASP A 83 4.13 7.16 -3.31
N VAL A 84 3.85 6.01 -3.95
CA VAL A 84 4.65 5.46 -5.07
C VAL A 84 3.85 5.36 -6.37
N ASN A 85 2.65 5.93 -6.43
CA ASN A 85 1.75 5.81 -7.57
C ASN A 85 2.34 6.37 -8.89
N LYS A 86 3.39 7.18 -8.81
CA LYS A 86 4.11 7.74 -9.97
C LYS A 86 5.37 6.95 -10.36
N MET A 87 5.76 5.95 -9.56
CA MET A 87 6.96 5.15 -9.78
C MET A 87 6.57 3.79 -10.37
N PRO A 88 7.12 3.38 -11.52
CA PRO A 88 6.89 2.03 -12.01
C PRO A 88 7.48 0.97 -11.07
N VAL A 89 6.83 -0.19 -11.07
CA VAL A 89 7.36 -1.40 -10.45
C VAL A 89 8.54 -1.89 -11.28
N THR A 90 9.69 -2.08 -10.63
CA THR A 90 10.93 -2.56 -11.26
C THR A 90 11.27 -3.99 -10.87
N THR A 91 10.93 -4.40 -9.66
CA THR A 91 11.20 -5.75 -9.15
C THR A 91 10.05 -6.25 -8.30
N LEU A 92 9.84 -7.57 -8.30
CA LEU A 92 8.88 -8.26 -7.43
C LEU A 92 9.48 -9.59 -6.99
N ASN A 93 9.40 -9.91 -5.70
CA ASN A 93 9.91 -11.16 -5.17
C ASN A 93 9.07 -11.68 -3.99
N TRP A 94 8.76 -12.97 -4.00
CA TRP A 94 7.99 -13.63 -2.95
C TRP A 94 8.88 -14.11 -1.81
N ASN A 95 8.38 -14.03 -0.58
CA ASN A 95 9.04 -14.66 0.56
C ASN A 95 8.94 -16.19 0.45
N GLN A 96 10.06 -16.87 0.70
CA GLN A 96 10.14 -18.35 0.66
C GLN A 96 9.44 -19.03 1.85
N THR A 97 9.32 -18.34 2.98
CA THR A 97 8.72 -18.89 4.20
C THR A 97 7.22 -18.57 4.30
N TYR A 98 6.83 -17.36 3.91
CA TYR A 98 5.45 -16.87 4.03
C TYR A 98 4.87 -16.60 2.64
N THR A 99 3.91 -17.43 2.23
CA THR A 99 3.31 -17.38 0.88
C THR A 99 2.45 -16.14 0.63
N ASP A 100 2.05 -15.44 1.68
CA ASP A 100 1.27 -14.20 1.58
C ASP A 100 2.14 -12.95 1.54
N LEU A 101 3.47 -13.06 1.70
CA LEU A 101 4.38 -11.93 1.82
C LEU A 101 5.27 -11.81 0.58
N PHE A 102 5.40 -10.60 0.05
CA PHE A 102 6.26 -10.30 -1.09
C PHE A 102 6.79 -8.87 -1.01
N ALA A 103 7.93 -8.65 -1.66
CA ALA A 103 8.57 -7.35 -1.78
C ALA A 103 8.40 -6.82 -3.21
N VAL A 104 8.15 -5.53 -3.32
CA VAL A 104 8.00 -4.81 -4.60
C VAL A 104 8.92 -3.60 -4.59
N GLY A 105 9.81 -3.52 -5.58
CA GLY A 105 10.71 -2.41 -5.79
C GLY A 105 10.09 -1.37 -6.72
N PHE A 106 10.06 -0.13 -6.27
CA PHE A 106 9.63 1.03 -7.02
C PHE A 106 10.84 1.94 -7.28
N ARG A 107 10.93 2.46 -8.50
CA ARG A 107 12.02 3.38 -8.88
C ARG A 107 11.44 4.53 -9.68
N MET A 108 11.83 5.75 -9.35
CA MET A 108 11.52 6.92 -10.16
C MET A 108 12.29 6.82 -11.47
N MET A 109 11.58 6.82 -12.59
CA MET A 109 12.22 6.91 -13.91
C MET A 109 12.54 8.36 -14.18
N ARG A 110 13.78 8.64 -14.62
CA ARG A 110 14.14 9.94 -15.17
C ARG A 110 13.33 10.16 -16.46
N LYS A 111 12.61 11.27 -16.58
CA LYS A 111 11.99 11.62 -17.86
C LYS A 111 13.07 12.09 -18.82
N GLU A 112 13.05 11.55 -20.04
CA GLU A 112 13.84 12.12 -21.13
C GLU A 112 13.28 13.53 -21.45
N GLY A 113 14.08 14.57 -21.22
CA GLY A 113 13.74 15.95 -21.59
C GLY A 113 13.40 16.91 -20.43
N GLU A 114 13.60 16.53 -19.16
CA GLU A 114 13.69 17.52 -18.08
C GLU A 114 15.10 18.13 -18.11
N GLU A 115 15.17 19.43 -18.41
CA GLU A 115 16.41 20.22 -18.41
C GLU A 115 17.09 20.18 -17.03
N GLU A 116 18.41 20.34 -17.05
CA GLU A 116 19.37 20.20 -15.94
C GLU A 116 19.19 21.25 -14.84
N ASP A 117 18.00 21.35 -14.23
CA ASP A 117 17.79 22.25 -13.10
C ASP A 117 18.19 21.53 -11.80
N GLU A 118 19.44 21.80 -11.39
CA GLU A 118 20.01 21.63 -10.04
C GLU A 118 19.71 20.27 -9.37
N GLN A 119 20.22 19.18 -9.94
CA GLN A 119 20.35 17.93 -9.18
C GLN A 119 21.53 18.06 -8.23
N GLU A 120 21.31 17.76 -6.95
CA GLU A 120 22.38 17.55 -5.96
C GLU A 120 23.24 16.35 -6.42
N GLU A 121 24.25 16.64 -7.25
CA GLU A 121 25.35 15.72 -7.50
C GLU A 121 26.03 15.42 -6.16
N ASP A 122 26.15 14.15 -5.81
CA ASP A 122 27.03 13.76 -4.72
C ASP A 122 28.50 13.98 -5.13
N ASP A 123 29.43 13.93 -4.17
CA ASP A 123 30.87 14.13 -4.40
C ASP A 123 31.49 13.17 -5.45
N LEU A 124 30.69 12.22 -5.98
CA LEU A 124 31.05 11.22 -6.99
C LEU A 124 30.39 11.45 -8.35
N GLY A 125 29.58 12.51 -8.52
CA GLY A 125 28.92 12.84 -9.79
C GLY A 125 27.83 11.85 -10.20
N LEU A 126 27.25 11.13 -9.23
CA LEU A 126 26.17 10.18 -9.48
C LEU A 126 24.82 10.86 -9.24
N VAL A 127 23.94 10.81 -10.25
CA VAL A 127 22.55 11.22 -10.07
C VAL A 127 21.84 10.20 -9.18
N ARG A 128 21.43 10.64 -7.98
CA ARG A 128 20.62 9.83 -7.08
C ARG A 128 19.21 9.64 -7.65
N GLU A 129 18.91 8.43 -8.09
CA GLU A 129 17.56 8.07 -8.49
C GLU A 129 16.75 7.62 -7.26
N ALA A 130 15.71 8.39 -6.93
CA ALA A 130 14.82 8.09 -5.82
C ALA A 130 14.02 6.80 -6.09
N GLY A 131 13.90 5.95 -5.07
CA GLY A 131 13.08 4.75 -5.11
C GLY A 131 12.72 4.25 -3.71
N CYS A 132 11.98 3.16 -3.66
CA CYS A 132 11.71 2.48 -2.40
C CYS A 132 11.36 1.01 -2.62
N LEU A 133 11.60 0.21 -1.59
CA LEU A 133 11.18 -1.18 -1.50
C LEU A 133 10.01 -1.28 -0.52
N CYS A 134 8.86 -1.75 -0.99
CA CYS A 134 7.69 -2.00 -0.16
C CYS A 134 7.54 -3.50 0.09
N VAL A 135 7.34 -3.89 1.34
CA VAL A 135 6.96 -5.25 1.72
C VAL A 135 5.45 -5.26 1.90
N LEU A 136 4.76 -6.06 1.10
CA LEU A 136 3.31 -6.17 1.05
C LEU A 136 2.87 -7.56 1.55
N SER A 137 1.67 -7.62 2.12
CA SER A 137 1.03 -8.87 2.53
C SER A 137 -0.38 -8.96 1.93
N LEU A 138 -0.77 -10.15 1.46
CA LEU A 138 -2.17 -10.40 1.04
C LEU A 138 -3.16 -10.30 2.20
N LYS A 139 -2.71 -10.34 3.45
CA LYS A 139 -3.56 -10.16 4.65
C LYS A 139 -3.92 -8.69 4.91
N SER A 140 -3.16 -7.75 4.34
CA SER A 140 -3.40 -6.31 4.43
C SER A 140 -3.04 -5.64 3.10
N PRO A 141 -3.86 -5.83 2.06
CA PRO A 141 -3.61 -5.25 0.75
C PRO A 141 -3.67 -3.72 0.73
N SER A 142 -4.32 -3.10 1.73
CA SER A 142 -4.53 -1.65 1.80
C SER A 142 -3.27 -0.87 2.22
N TYR A 143 -2.41 -1.46 3.06
CA TYR A 143 -1.22 -0.78 3.59
C TYR A 143 -0.01 -1.72 3.68
N PRO A 144 1.21 -1.27 3.31
CA PRO A 144 2.39 -2.11 3.30
C PRO A 144 2.87 -2.41 4.73
N GLU A 145 3.41 -3.61 4.92
CA GLU A 145 3.98 -4.03 6.20
C GLU A 145 5.20 -3.20 6.57
N LYS A 146 6.03 -2.90 5.55
CA LYS A 146 7.21 -2.05 5.66
C LYS A 146 7.43 -1.30 4.35
N ILE A 147 7.92 -0.07 4.48
CA ILE A 147 8.44 0.73 3.37
C ILE A 147 9.90 1.02 3.72
N LEU A 148 10.80 0.69 2.80
CA LEU A 148 12.22 0.96 2.91
C LEU A 148 12.58 1.96 1.81
N PRO A 149 12.92 3.22 2.14
CA PRO A 149 13.41 4.15 1.12
C PRO A 149 14.72 3.60 0.54
N SER A 150 15.00 3.89 -0.74
CA SER A 150 16.30 3.59 -1.32
C SER A 150 17.36 4.43 -0.59
N LEU A 151 18.08 3.81 0.34
CA LEU A 151 19.18 4.42 1.07
C LEU A 151 20.42 4.43 0.18
N TRP A 152 20.43 5.34 -0.79
CA TRP A 152 21.67 5.83 -1.39
C TRP A 152 21.61 7.35 -1.30
N GLY A 153 21.94 7.80 -0.09
CA GLY A 153 22.56 9.09 0.14
C GLY A 153 24.06 8.86 0.13
#